data_AF-A0A817L053-F1
#
_entry.id   AF-A0A817L053-F1
#
_cell.length_a   1.000
_cell.length_b   1.000
_cell.length_c   1.000
_cell.angle_alpha   90.00
_cell.angle_beta   90.00
_cell.angle_gamma   90.00
#
_symmetry.space_group_name_H-M   'P 1'
#
loop_
_entity.id
_entity.type
_entity.pdbx_description
1 polymer ?
#
loop_
_entity_poly.entity_id
_entity_poly.type
_entity_poly.pdbx_seq_one_letter_code
_entity_poly.pdbx_strand_id
1 'polypeptide(L)'
;MLNRLYGHFAPINDSNLCTVFFRRRCKKFISTTNDPSRCFCGRLESEHDNSAEYHPLSPVKPPNRALKSISTKLLFTNPSLDQSEHDFERWNVAKHTTLYPTNAYGIIEFENMLHPAKAHYLRLAYDTNPSQIVH
;
A
#
# COMPACT_ATOMS: atom_id res chain seq x y z
N MET A 1 0.40 9.94 -32.73
CA MET A 1 -0.63 10.33 -31.73
C MET A 1 -0.80 9.16 -30.78
N LEU A 2 -0.34 9.29 -29.53
CA LEU A 2 -0.60 8.27 -28.50
C LEU A 2 -2.04 8.47 -28.04
N ASN A 3 -2.95 7.59 -28.49
CA ASN A 3 -4.30 7.53 -27.95
C ASN A 3 -4.17 7.19 -26.46
N ARG A 4 -4.41 8.18 -25.60
CA ARG A 4 -4.53 7.96 -24.17
C ARG A 4 -5.79 7.12 -23.98
N LEU A 5 -5.62 5.87 -23.55
CA LEU A 5 -6.74 5.05 -23.09
C LEU A 5 -7.26 5.69 -21.80
N TYR A 6 -8.39 6.37 -21.89
CA TYR A 6 -9.12 6.80 -20.70
C TYR A 6 -9.98 5.61 -20.26
N GLY A 7 -9.77 5.16 -19.02
CA GLY A 7 -10.58 4.11 -18.41
C GLY A 7 -11.68 4.74 -17.58
N HIS A 8 -12.94 4.39 -17.85
CA HIS A 8 -14.05 4.74 -16.96
C HIS A 8 -14.16 3.71 -15.84
N PHE A 9 -14.25 4.16 -14.59
CA PHE A 9 -14.41 3.29 -13.42
C PHE A 9 -15.90 3.15 -13.10
N ALA A 10 -16.47 2.00 -13.45
CA ALA A 10 -17.84 1.67 -13.09
C ALA A 10 -17.88 1.10 -11.65
N PRO A 11 -18.71 1.67 -10.74
CA PRO A 11 -18.84 1.17 -9.39
C PRO A 11 -19.53 -0.19 -9.35
N ILE A 12 -18.99 -1.11 -8.55
CA ILE A 12 -19.68 -2.35 -8.18
C ILE A 12 -20.20 -2.17 -6.75
N ASN A 13 -21.49 -2.41 -6.52
CA ASN A 13 -22.07 -2.45 -5.18
C ASN A 13 -21.92 -3.85 -4.59
N ASP A 14 -20.68 -4.24 -4.27
CA ASP A 14 -20.39 -5.40 -3.42
C ASP A 14 -19.83 -4.92 -2.09
N SER A 15 -20.73 -4.78 -1.10
CA SER A 15 -20.38 -4.35 0.25
C SER A 15 -19.49 -5.35 0.99
N ASN A 16 -19.33 -6.58 0.51
CA ASN A 16 -18.43 -7.56 1.13
C ASN A 16 -16.96 -7.30 0.78
N LEU A 17 -16.67 -6.66 -0.37
CA LEU A 17 -15.28 -6.42 -0.77
C LEU A 17 -14.56 -5.48 0.19
N CYS A 18 -15.25 -4.46 0.70
CA CYS A 18 -14.68 -3.52 1.66
C CYS A 18 -14.61 -4.07 3.10
N THR A 19 -15.27 -5.20 3.39
CA THR A 19 -15.18 -5.87 4.71
C THR A 19 -14.12 -6.97 4.74
N VAL A 20 -13.89 -7.65 3.60
CA VAL A 20 -12.93 -8.76 3.50
C VAL A 20 -11.54 -8.28 3.10
N PHE A 21 -11.45 -7.28 2.21
CA PHE A 21 -10.18 -6.85 1.63
C PHE A 21 -9.75 -5.47 2.12
N PHE A 22 -8.44 -5.34 2.32
CA PHE A 22 -7.81 -4.16 2.88
C PHE A 22 -6.76 -3.61 1.92
N ARG A 23 -6.43 -2.33 2.08
CA ARG A 23 -5.31 -1.63 1.47
C ARG A 23 -4.44 -1.02 2.56
N ARG A 24 -3.19 -0.69 2.27
CA ARG A 24 -2.30 0.02 3.21
C ARG A 24 -2.13 1.49 2.83
N ARG A 25 -2.11 2.39 3.81
CA ARG A 25 -1.75 3.81 3.65
C ARG A 25 -0.53 4.14 4.48
N CYS A 26 0.32 5.03 3.97
CA CYS A 26 1.41 5.62 4.76
C CYS A 26 0.83 6.31 5.99
N LYS A 27 1.42 6.07 7.16
CA LYS A 27 0.95 6.68 8.43
C LYS A 27 1.88 7.77 8.98
N LYS A 28 3.07 7.94 8.40
CA LYS A 28 4.08 8.90 8.84
C LYS A 28 4.89 9.37 7.63
N PHE A 29 5.12 10.67 7.55
CA PHE A 29 6.04 11.23 6.58
C PHE A 29 7.49 10.83 6.92
N ILE A 30 8.17 10.19 5.97
CA ILE A 30 9.60 9.88 6.03
C ILE A 30 10.18 10.36 4.70
N SER A 31 10.92 11.46 4.74
CA SER A 31 11.51 12.09 3.56
C SER A 31 12.48 11.16 2.83
N THR A 32 12.53 11.28 1.50
CA THR A 32 13.57 10.62 0.71
C THR A 32 14.87 11.41 0.74
N THR A 33 16.00 10.74 0.50
CA THR A 33 17.32 11.41 0.48
C THR A 33 17.47 12.40 -0.68
N ASN A 34 16.82 12.13 -1.83
CA ASN A 34 16.96 12.94 -3.04
C ASN A 34 15.95 14.10 -3.12
N ASP A 35 14.82 13.98 -2.43
CA ASP A 35 13.74 14.96 -2.43
C ASP A 35 13.13 15.02 -1.02
N PRO A 36 13.56 15.99 -0.18
CA PRO A 36 13.08 16.12 1.19
C PRO A 36 11.58 16.41 1.30
N SER A 37 10.95 16.93 0.23
CA SER A 37 9.51 17.22 0.18
C SER A 37 8.66 15.98 -0.12
N ARG A 38 9.30 14.87 -0.49
CA ARG A 38 8.67 13.62 -0.89
C ARG A 38 8.95 12.52 0.11
N CYS A 39 7.89 11.80 0.49
CA CYS A 39 8.00 10.63 1.33
C CYS A 39 8.44 9.41 0.52
N PHE A 40 9.08 8.42 1.17
CA PHE A 40 9.30 7.08 0.59
C PHE A 40 8.02 6.37 0.08
N CYS A 41 6.83 6.78 0.52
CA CYS A 41 5.57 6.29 -0.06
C CYS A 41 5.20 6.92 -1.42
N GLY A 42 5.99 7.88 -1.89
CA GLY A 42 5.83 8.59 -3.16
C GLY A 42 5.04 9.89 -3.08
N ARG A 43 4.33 10.14 -1.97
CA ARG A 43 3.49 11.34 -1.75
C ARG A 43 4.29 12.52 -1.20
N LEU A 44 3.83 13.72 -1.50
CA LEU A 44 4.38 14.96 -0.93
C LEU A 44 4.04 15.09 0.56
N GLU A 45 4.80 15.91 1.29
CA GLU A 45 4.54 16.21 2.70
C GLU A 45 3.13 16.78 2.92
N SER A 46 2.68 17.67 2.04
CA SER A 46 1.34 18.27 2.08
C SER A 46 0.19 17.28 1.83
N GLU A 47 0.48 16.10 1.26
CA GLU A 47 -0.51 15.05 0.96
C GLU A 47 -0.62 13.99 2.06
N HIS A 48 0.15 14.13 3.14
CA HIS A 48 -0.01 13.31 4.33
C HIS A 48 -1.09 13.93 5.22
N ASP A 49 -2.06 13.12 5.61
CA ASP A 49 -3.06 13.52 6.60
C ASP A 49 -2.33 13.65 7.95
N ASN A 50 -2.10 14.89 8.41
CA ASN A 50 -1.53 15.17 9.74
C ASN A 50 -2.51 14.85 10.89
N SER A 51 -3.70 14.32 10.58
CA SER A 51 -4.71 14.00 11.58
C SER A 51 -4.30 12.76 12.38
N ALA A 52 -3.85 13.02 13.61
CA ALA A 52 -3.71 12.03 14.69
C ALA A 52 -5.04 11.33 15.06
N GLU A 53 -6.15 11.66 14.40
CA GLU A 53 -7.44 11.01 14.54
C GLU A 53 -7.63 9.93 13.47
N TYR A 54 -7.00 8.79 13.68
CA TYR A 54 -7.44 7.55 13.03
C TYR A 54 -7.66 6.53 14.12
N HIS A 55 -8.91 6.39 14.55
CA HIS A 55 -9.37 5.20 15.23
C HIS A 55 -9.15 4.02 14.28
N PRO A 56 -8.26 3.06 14.59
CA PRO A 56 -8.41 1.74 14.02
C PRO A 56 -9.78 1.30 14.52
N LEU A 57 -10.74 1.09 13.61
CA LEU A 57 -11.81 0.16 13.92
C LEU A 57 -11.10 -1.09 14.42
N SER A 58 -11.42 -1.47 15.66
CA SER A 58 -10.69 -2.41 16.52
C SER A 58 -9.81 -3.39 15.76
N PRO A 59 -8.56 -3.64 16.19
CA PRO A 59 -7.69 -4.59 15.53
C PRO A 59 -8.42 -5.92 15.42
N VAL A 60 -8.94 -6.24 14.24
CA VAL A 60 -9.22 -7.62 13.85
C VAL A 60 -7.85 -8.24 13.91
N LYS A 61 -7.59 -8.94 15.02
CA LYS A 61 -6.32 -9.62 15.25
C LYS A 61 -6.05 -10.42 13.97
N PRO A 62 -5.00 -10.11 13.19
CA PRO A 62 -4.66 -10.94 12.06
C PRO A 62 -4.51 -12.37 12.61
N PRO A 63 -5.06 -13.40 11.94
CA PRO A 63 -4.94 -14.76 12.42
C PRO A 63 -3.46 -15.05 12.65
N ASN A 64 -3.14 -15.43 13.88
CA ASN A 64 -1.78 -15.66 14.38
C ASN A 64 -0.86 -16.26 13.32
N ARG A 65 0.04 -15.45 12.76
CA ARG A 65 1.30 -15.92 12.22
C ARG A 65 2.38 -14.97 12.69
N ALA A 66 3.04 -15.37 13.78
CA ALA A 66 4.37 -14.90 14.11
C ALA A 66 5.32 -15.27 12.95
N LEU A 67 5.34 -14.46 11.90
CA LEU A 67 6.48 -14.41 11.01
C LEU A 67 7.57 -13.70 11.82
N LYS A 68 8.44 -14.50 12.45
CA LYS A 68 9.74 -14.03 12.92
C LYS A 68 10.30 -13.15 11.82
N SER A 69 10.54 -11.87 12.14
CA SER A 69 11.22 -10.96 11.24
C SER A 69 12.51 -11.65 10.83
N ILE A 70 12.57 -12.13 9.59
CA ILE A 70 13.84 -12.53 9.00
C ILE A 70 14.61 -11.23 8.92
N SER A 71 15.55 -11.08 9.85
CA SER A 71 16.49 -9.99 9.90
C SER A 71 17.16 -9.95 8.53
N THR A 72 16.92 -8.90 7.75
CA THR A 72 17.56 -8.63 6.46
C THR A 72 19.06 -8.31 6.59
N LYS A 73 19.72 -8.83 7.64
CA LYS A 73 21.16 -8.75 7.88
C LYS A 73 22.01 -9.58 6.90
N LEU A 74 21.43 -10.23 5.89
CA LEU A 74 22.15 -11.12 4.97
C LEU A 74 22.10 -10.68 3.49
N LEU A 75 22.24 -9.39 3.17
CA LEU A 75 22.63 -9.02 1.80
C LEU A 75 23.68 -7.90 1.66
N PHE A 76 24.15 -7.24 2.72
CA PHE A 76 25.25 -6.27 2.59
C PHE A 76 26.14 -6.28 3.85
N THR A 77 26.99 -7.30 3.97
CA THR A 77 28.06 -7.33 4.98
C THR A 77 29.38 -6.90 4.33
N ASN A 78 29.74 -5.63 4.52
CA ASN A 78 31.14 -5.22 4.62
C ASN A 78 31.40 -4.96 6.12
N PRO A 79 32.34 -5.67 6.78
CA PRO A 79 32.62 -5.47 8.19
C PRO A 79 33.79 -4.50 8.39
N SER A 80 33.49 -3.25 8.74
CA SER A 80 34.47 -2.38 9.41
C SER A 80 33.77 -1.19 10.09
N LEU A 81 33.67 -1.30 11.41
CA LEU A 81 33.83 -0.25 12.43
C LEU A 81 33.57 1.20 12.01
N ASP A 82 32.50 1.82 12.52
CA ASP A 82 32.64 3.01 13.39
C ASP A 82 31.33 3.32 14.15
N GLN A 83 31.50 3.84 15.37
CA GLN A 83 30.45 4.25 16.28
C GLN A 83 30.16 5.74 16.11
N SER A 84 29.13 6.12 15.35
CA SER A 84 28.31 7.33 15.58
C SER A 84 27.36 7.53 14.39
N GLU A 85 26.21 6.87 14.37
CA GLU A 85 25.30 7.06 13.24
C GLU A 85 23.91 7.35 13.77
N HIS A 86 23.52 8.60 13.61
CA HIS A 86 22.15 9.09 13.72
C HIS A 86 21.24 8.07 13.04
N ASP A 87 20.45 7.29 13.80
CA ASP A 87 19.58 6.24 13.27
C ASP A 87 18.52 6.89 12.37
N PHE A 88 18.84 7.09 11.09
CA PHE A 88 17.87 7.51 10.10
C PHE A 88 16.85 6.37 9.96
N GLU A 89 15.64 6.61 10.45
CA GLU A 89 14.55 5.63 10.40
C GLU A 89 14.28 5.19 8.95
N ARG A 90 14.71 3.98 8.59
CA ARG A 90 14.50 3.44 7.24
C ARG A 90 13.04 3.04 7.02
N TRP A 91 12.43 3.59 5.98
CA TRP A 91 11.05 3.25 5.60
C TRP A 91 10.88 1.76 5.30
N ASN A 92 9.73 1.22 5.70
CA ASN A 92 9.36 -0.18 5.60
C ASN A 92 7.83 -0.30 5.56
N VAL A 93 7.30 -1.05 4.61
CA VAL A 93 5.85 -1.21 4.39
C VAL A 93 5.14 -1.67 5.67
N ALA A 94 5.63 -2.70 6.35
CA ALA A 94 4.99 -3.26 7.53
C ALA A 94 4.96 -2.27 8.71
N LYS A 95 6.05 -1.51 8.91
CA LYS A 95 6.18 -0.58 10.04
C LYS A 95 5.49 0.76 9.80
N HIS A 96 5.53 1.28 8.57
CA HIS A 96 5.17 2.67 8.25
C HIS A 96 3.86 2.80 7.48
N THR A 97 3.09 1.72 7.38
CA THR A 97 1.75 1.76 6.79
C THR A 97 0.72 1.06 7.68
N THR A 98 -0.51 1.56 7.63
CA THR A 98 -1.67 1.03 8.37
C THR A 98 -2.71 0.46 7.40
N LEU A 99 -3.43 -0.59 7.80
CA LEU A 99 -4.50 -1.20 7.03
C LEU A 99 -5.78 -0.35 7.09
N TYR A 100 -6.47 -0.27 5.96
CA TYR A 100 -7.78 0.36 5.78
C TYR A 100 -8.64 -0.54 4.90
N PRO A 101 -9.97 -0.54 5.07
CA PRO A 101 -10.90 -1.10 4.08
C PRO A 101 -10.53 -0.67 2.67
N THR A 102 -10.53 -1.61 1.72
CA THR A 102 -10.30 -1.24 0.33
C THR A 102 -11.46 -0.38 -0.17
N ASN A 103 -11.12 0.68 -0.89
CA ASN A 103 -12.08 1.60 -1.53
C ASN A 103 -11.88 1.63 -3.05
N ALA A 104 -11.11 0.69 -3.58
CA ALA A 104 -10.74 0.62 -4.99
C ALA A 104 -11.01 -0.79 -5.50
N TYR A 105 -12.24 -0.98 -5.96
CA TYR A 105 -12.73 -2.19 -6.60
C TYR A 105 -13.81 -1.80 -7.61
N GLY A 106 -13.96 -2.57 -8.68
CA GLY A 106 -14.91 -2.21 -9.72
C GLY A 106 -14.62 -2.86 -11.05
N ILE A 107 -15.16 -2.25 -12.11
CA ILE A 107 -14.85 -2.57 -13.51
C ILE A 107 -14.20 -1.35 -14.14
N ILE A 108 -13.06 -1.54 -14.81
CA ILE A 108 -12.49 -0.56 -15.73
C ILE A 108 -13.04 -0.86 -17.12
N GLU A 109 -13.70 0.12 -17.70
CA GLU A 109 -14.16 0.08 -19.09
C GLU A 109 -13.17 0.86 -19.96
N PHE A 110 -12.58 0.19 -20.95
CA PHE A 110 -11.59 0.81 -21.83
C PHE A 110 -12.30 1.51 -22.99
N GLU A 111 -12.20 2.83 -23.02
CA GLU A 111 -12.74 3.64 -24.12
C GLU A 111 -11.81 3.62 -25.35
N ASN A 112 -12.36 4.00 -26.50
CA ASN A 112 -11.63 4.12 -27.78
C ASN A 112 -10.98 2.82 -28.30
N MET A 113 -11.40 1.66 -27.81
CA MET A 113 -11.04 0.36 -28.37
C MET A 113 -11.99 -0.04 -29.50
N LEU A 114 -11.48 -0.78 -30.49
CA LEU A 114 -12.28 -1.33 -31.60
C LEU A 114 -13.41 -2.25 -31.10
N HIS A 115 -13.18 -2.89 -29.95
CA HIS A 115 -14.17 -3.68 -29.24
C HIS A 115 -14.23 -3.22 -27.79
N PRO A 116 -15.44 -3.05 -27.19
CA PRO A 116 -15.57 -2.74 -25.78
C PRO A 116 -14.83 -3.79 -24.95
N ALA A 117 -13.86 -3.35 -24.15
CA ALA A 117 -13.13 -4.21 -23.23
C ALA A 117 -13.45 -3.78 -21.80
N LYS A 118 -13.71 -4.77 -20.94
CA LYS A 118 -13.96 -4.56 -19.52
C LYS A 118 -12.99 -5.43 -18.72
N ALA A 119 -12.42 -4.88 -17.66
CA ALA A 119 -11.60 -5.63 -16.71
C ALA A 119 -12.07 -5.37 -15.29
N HIS A 120 -12.30 -6.44 -14.53
CA HIS A 120 -12.53 -6.34 -13.10
C HIS A 120 -11.22 -5.99 -12.40
N TYR A 121 -11.29 -5.13 -11.39
CA TYR A 121 -10.14 -4.78 -10.58
C TYR A 121 -10.48 -4.78 -9.09
N LEU A 122 -9.48 -5.08 -8.28
CA LEU A 122 -9.54 -5.05 -6.83
C LEU A 122 -8.16 -4.68 -6.30
N ARG A 123 -8.07 -3.64 -5.45
CA ARG A 123 -6.84 -3.26 -4.76
C ARG A 123 -6.71 -4.03 -3.45
N LEU A 124 -5.59 -4.69 -3.28
CA LEU A 124 -5.26 -5.50 -2.09
C LEU A 124 -4.05 -4.95 -1.33
N ALA A 125 -3.88 -5.42 -0.09
CA ALA A 125 -2.67 -5.24 0.69
C ALA A 125 -1.64 -6.30 0.27
N TYR A 126 -0.35 -6.01 0.47
CA TYR A 126 0.72 -6.95 0.08
C TYR A 126 0.66 -8.26 0.88
N ASP A 127 0.07 -8.23 2.08
CA ASP A 127 -0.06 -9.31 3.03
C ASP A 127 -1.43 -10.00 3.02
N THR A 128 -2.25 -9.79 1.98
CA THR A 128 -3.53 -10.51 1.80
C THR A 128 -3.29 -12.00 1.60
N ASN A 129 -4.04 -12.85 2.30
CA ASN A 129 -3.94 -14.30 2.15
C ASN A 129 -4.48 -14.72 0.77
N PRO A 130 -3.70 -15.43 -0.08
CA PRO A 130 -4.15 -15.87 -1.40
C PRO A 130 -5.43 -16.70 -1.39
N SER A 131 -5.67 -17.45 -0.31
CA SER A 131 -6.89 -18.27 -0.14
C SER A 131 -8.16 -17.42 -0.06
N GLN A 132 -8.06 -16.14 0.30
CA GLN A 132 -9.20 -15.22 0.29
C GLN A 132 -9.50 -14.69 -1.12
N ILE A 133 -8.57 -14.82 -2.07
CA ILE A 133 -8.68 -14.30 -3.44
C ILE A 133 -9.23 -15.38 -4.39
N VAL A 134 -8.83 -16.64 -4.16
CA VAL A 134 -9.19 -17.77 -5.03
C VAL A 134 -10.49 -18.39 -4.54
N HIS A 135 -11.59 -18.16 -5.26
CA HIS A 135 -12.88 -18.83 -5.08
C HIS A 135 -13.63 -18.90 -6.42
#